data_AF-A0A1W1HB13-F1
#
_entry.id   AF-A0A1W1HB13-F1
#
_cell.length_a   1.000
_cell.length_b   1.000
_cell.length_c   1.000
_cell.angle_alpha   90.00
_cell.angle_beta   90.00
_cell.angle_gamma   90.00
#
_symmetry.space_group_name_H-M   'P 1'
#
loop_
_entity.id
_entity.type
_entity.pdbx_description
1 polymer ?
#
loop_
_entity_poly.entity_id
_entity_poly.type
_entity_poly.pdbx_seq_one_letter_code
_entity_poly.pdbx_strand_id
1 'polypeptide(L)'
;MSLSKEVQQALEKIGSVSITTLDKETMHSRIISICGSDEENIYFLTMVVKPFYRQLKENPNRVDGSRCDECGSCFQICPQEAVELSLTI
;
A
#
# COMPACT_ATOMS: atom_id res chain seq x y z
N MET A 1 -6.99 -13.54 4.03
CA MET A 1 -7.97 -12.69 4.76
C MET A 1 -8.76 -11.95 3.69
N SER A 2 -10.10 -11.89 3.75
CA SER A 2 -10.89 -11.36 2.62
C SER A 2 -11.03 -9.83 2.66
N LEU A 3 -10.86 -9.17 1.52
CA LEU A 3 -11.13 -7.77 1.27
C LEU A 3 -12.62 -7.47 1.50
N SER A 4 -12.93 -6.56 2.42
CA SER A 4 -14.32 -6.27 2.78
C SER A 4 -15.13 -5.77 1.59
N LYS A 5 -16.42 -6.14 1.54
CA LYS A 5 -17.34 -5.69 0.47
C LYS A 5 -17.45 -4.17 0.40
N GLU A 6 -17.36 -3.48 1.53
CA GLU A 6 -17.37 -2.01 1.59
C GLU A 6 -16.16 -1.41 0.86
N VAL A 7 -14.98 -1.99 1.02
CA VAL A 7 -13.76 -1.54 0.33
C VAL A 7 -13.88 -1.82 -1.17
N GLN A 8 -14.35 -2.99 -1.58
CA GLN A 8 -14.56 -3.30 -3.01
C GLN A 8 -15.54 -2.30 -3.65
N GLN A 9 -16.67 -2.02 -3.00
CA GLN A 9 -17.64 -1.02 -3.48
C GLN A 9 -17.06 0.40 -3.55
N ALA A 10 -16.21 0.77 -2.59
CA ALA A 10 -15.51 2.05 -2.61
C ALA A 10 -14.53 2.12 -3.80
N LEU A 11 -13.79 1.04 -4.07
CA LEU A 11 -12.88 0.94 -5.21
C LEU A 11 -13.63 1.02 -6.54
N GLU A 12 -14.76 0.34 -6.68
CA GLU A 12 -15.61 0.41 -7.88
C GLU A 12 -16.16 1.82 -8.12
N LYS A 13 -16.51 2.55 -7.06
CA LYS A 13 -17.07 3.89 -7.16
C LYS A 13 -16.02 4.98 -7.39
N ILE A 14 -14.86 4.88 -6.74
CA ILE A 14 -13.80 5.90 -6.77
C ILE A 14 -12.79 5.63 -7.90
N GLY A 15 -12.48 4.35 -8.17
CA GLY A 15 -11.60 3.90 -9.26
C GLY A 15 -10.11 4.25 -9.10
N SER A 16 -9.74 4.99 -8.05
CA SER A 16 -8.36 5.41 -7.80
C SER A 16 -8.06 5.57 -6.32
N VAL A 17 -6.82 5.27 -5.93
CA VAL A 17 -6.35 5.35 -4.55
C VAL A 17 -4.95 5.98 -4.49
N SER A 18 -4.61 6.59 -3.36
CA SER A 18 -3.23 7.00 -3.10
C SER A 18 -2.42 5.80 -2.62
N ILE A 19 -1.37 5.43 -3.35
CA ILE A 19 -0.41 4.38 -2.95
C ILE A 19 0.92 5.07 -2.62
N THR A 20 1.47 4.74 -1.46
CA THR A 20 2.77 5.23 -1.00
C THR A 20 3.78 4.09 -1.02
N THR A 21 4.95 4.34 -1.60
CA THR A 21 6.06 3.37 -1.66
C THR A 21 7.33 3.99 -1.11
N LEU A 22 8.18 3.16 -0.51
CA LEU A 22 9.49 3.55 -0.01
C LEU A 22 10.58 3.40 -1.08
N ASP A 23 11.40 4.43 -1.22
CA ASP A 23 12.64 4.42 -2.01
C ASP A 23 13.80 4.77 -1.08
N LYS A 24 14.51 3.74 -0.61
CA LYS A 24 15.53 3.82 0.45
C LYS A 24 14.95 4.38 1.76
N GLU A 25 15.00 5.70 1.94
CA GLU A 25 14.51 6.44 3.12
C GLU A 25 13.50 7.53 2.71
N THR A 26 13.15 7.60 1.43
CA THR A 26 12.22 8.60 0.91
C THR A 26 10.88 7.95 0.55
N MET A 27 9.80 8.50 1.09
CA MET A 27 8.43 8.06 0.77
C MET A 27 7.88 8.80 -0.44
N HIS A 28 7.31 8.05 -1.38
CA HIS A 28 6.70 8.58 -2.59
C HIS A 28 5.23 8.18 -2.68
N SER A 29 4.32 9.15 -2.59
CA SER A 29 2.88 8.94 -2.76
C SER A 29 2.41 9.29 -4.17
N ARG A 30 1.51 8.49 -4.73
CA ARG A 30 0.92 8.69 -6.07
C ARG A 30 -0.51 8.21 -6.12
N ILE A 31 -1.33 8.87 -6.94
CA ILE A 31 -2.67 8.37 -7.28
C ILE A 31 -2.53 7.27 -8.33
N ILE A 32 -3.07 6.09 -8.03
CA ILE A 32 -3.06 4.91 -8.89
C ILE A 32 -4.49 4.54 -9.23
N SER A 33 -4.77 4.39 -10.52
CA SER A 33 -6.06 3.87 -10.97
C SER A 33 -6.10 2.35 -10.72
N ILE A 34 -7.18 1.91 -10.11
CA ILE A 34 -7.45 0.50 -9.83
C ILE A 34 -8.23 -0.07 -11.02
N CYS A 35 -7.71 -1.16 -11.57
CA CYS A 35 -8.31 -1.88 -12.71
C CYS A 35 -9.35 -2.91 -12.26
N GLY A 36 -9.26 -3.36 -11.01
CA GLY A 36 -10.21 -4.29 -10.41
C GLY A 36 -9.76 -4.72 -9.02
N SER A 37 -10.59 -5.53 -8.38
CA SER A 37 -10.30 -6.20 -7.12
C SER A 37 -11.05 -7.53 -7.08
N ASP A 38 -10.57 -8.46 -6.27
CA ASP A 38 -11.32 -9.66 -5.89
C ASP A 38 -11.47 -9.74 -4.36
N GLU A 39 -11.84 -10.91 -3.86
CA GLU A 39 -12.02 -11.15 -2.43
C GLU A 39 -10.72 -11.01 -1.63
N GLU A 40 -9.54 -10.88 -2.23
CA GLU A 40 -8.26 -10.81 -1.51
C GLU A 40 -7.34 -9.68 -2.01
N ASN A 41 -7.43 -9.31 -3.28
CA ASN A 41 -6.43 -8.48 -3.96
C ASN A 41 -7.03 -7.27 -4.65
N ILE A 42 -6.20 -6.23 -4.81
CA ILE A 42 -6.45 -5.10 -5.70
C ILE A 42 -5.48 -5.16 -6.89
N TYR A 43 -5.99 -4.85 -8.08
CA TYR A 43 -5.25 -4.96 -9.33
C TYR A 43 -5.08 -3.58 -9.95
N PHE A 44 -3.85 -3.26 -10.35
CA PHE A 44 -3.52 -2.03 -11.06
C PHE A 44 -2.40 -2.28 -12.06
N LEU A 45 -2.21 -1.36 -13.00
CA LEU A 45 -1.17 -1.44 -14.02
C LEU A 45 -0.12 -0.35 -13.82
N THR A 46 1.15 -0.73 -14.00
CA THR A 46 2.26 0.23 -14.05
C THR A 46 3.34 -0.25 -15.04
N MET A 47 4.08 0.70 -15.60
CA MET A 47 5.18 0.39 -16.52
C MET A 47 6.43 0.00 -15.74
N VAL A 48 7.16 -1.01 -16.22
CA VAL A 48 8.40 -1.52 -15.61
C VAL A 48 9.51 -0.47 -15.48
N VAL A 49 9.47 0.55 -16.33
CA VAL A 49 10.44 1.67 -16.34
C VAL A 49 10.15 2.73 -15.28
N LYS A 50 8.94 2.75 -14.69
CA LYS A 50 8.60 3.73 -13.66
C LYS A 50 9.30 3.38 -12.35
N PRO A 51 9.79 4.37 -11.58
CA PRO A 51 10.32 4.16 -10.23
C PRO A 51 9.34 3.37 -9.34
N PHE A 52 8.02 3.57 -9.53
CA PHE A 52 6.98 2.83 -8.82
C PHE A 52 7.17 1.32 -8.88
N TYR A 53 7.45 0.79 -10.08
CA TYR A 53 7.57 -0.64 -10.28
C TYR A 53 8.77 -1.20 -9.50
N ARG A 54 9.91 -0.52 -9.56
CA ARG A 54 11.12 -0.90 -8.82
C ARG A 54 10.89 -0.82 -7.31
N GLN A 55 10.30 0.27 -6.84
CA GLN A 55 9.97 0.49 -5.43
C GLN A 55 9.07 -0.62 -4.87
N LEU A 56 8.02 -1.02 -5.60
CA LEU A 56 7.14 -2.14 -5.22
C LEU A 56 7.88 -3.50 -5.15
N LYS A 57 8.86 -3.72 -6.03
CA LYS A 57 9.63 -4.97 -6.08
C LYS A 57 10.71 -5.04 -5.00
N GLU A 58 11.27 -3.89 -4.61
CA GLU A 58 12.38 -3.82 -3.67
C GLU A 58 11.93 -3.73 -2.19
N ASN A 59 10.80 -3.08 -1.92
CA ASN A 59 10.34 -2.81 -0.54
C ASN A 59 8.84 -3.11 -0.37
N PRO A 60 8.42 -4.38 -0.36
CA PRO A 60 7.00 -4.70 -0.26
C PRO A 60 6.35 -4.23 1.06
N ASN A 61 7.08 -4.22 2.19
CA ASN A 61 6.45 -4.10 3.53
C ASN A 61 7.21 -3.20 4.55
N ARG A 62 7.99 -2.20 4.13
CA ARG A 62 8.88 -1.46 5.07
C ARG A 62 8.24 -0.17 5.62
N VAL A 63 8.20 -0.06 6.96
CA VAL A 63 7.86 1.17 7.69
C VAL A 63 9.15 1.96 7.97
N ASP A 64 9.12 3.28 7.74
CA ASP A 64 10.23 4.18 8.05
C ASP A 64 10.14 4.68 9.50
N GLY A 65 11.01 4.16 10.38
CA GLY A 65 11.05 4.49 11.80
C GLY A 65 11.34 5.96 12.11
N SER A 66 12.03 6.69 11.21
CA SER A 66 12.33 8.11 11.41
C SER A 66 11.10 9.03 11.28
N ARG A 67 10.04 8.52 10.66
CA ARG A 67 8.77 9.23 10.39
C ARG A 67 7.58 8.60 11.10
N CYS A 68 7.76 7.40 11.63
CA CYS A 68 6.79 6.73 12.48
C CYS A 68 6.88 7.36 13.87
N ASP A 69 5.77 7.90 14.36
CA ASP A 69 5.64 8.34 15.75
C ASP A 69 5.33 7.17 16.71
N GLU A 70 5.47 5.94 16.22
CA GLU A 70 5.19 4.69 16.92
C GLU A 70 3.75 4.62 17.49
N CYS A 71 2.81 5.40 16.96
CA CYS A 71 1.44 5.41 17.44
C CYS A 71 0.69 4.09 17.21
N GLY A 72 1.20 3.24 16.31
CA GLY A 72 0.61 1.94 15.98
C GLY A 72 -0.75 2.00 15.28
N SER A 73 -1.28 3.19 14.97
CA SER A 73 -2.62 3.35 14.39
C SER A 73 -2.75 2.62 13.06
N CYS A 74 -1.74 2.70 12.21
CA CYS A 74 -1.71 2.01 10.93
C CYS A 74 -1.68 0.48 11.09
N PHE A 75 -0.94 -0.06 12.07
CA PHE A 75 -0.92 -1.49 12.37
C PHE A 75 -2.27 -1.97 12.93
N GLN A 76 -2.83 -1.24 13.90
CA GLN A 76 -4.09 -1.59 14.56
C GLN A 76 -5.31 -1.49 13.64
N ILE A 77 -5.32 -0.51 12.73
CA ILE A 77 -6.45 -0.31 11.82
C ILE A 77 -6.31 -1.10 10.51
N CYS A 78 -5.12 -1.65 10.20
CA CYS A 78 -4.89 -2.32 8.93
C CYS A 78 -5.64 -3.66 8.90
N PRO A 79 -6.71 -3.79 8.10
CA PRO A 79 -7.51 -5.02 8.04
C PRO A 79 -6.79 -6.15 7.29
N GLN A 80 -5.65 -5.86 6.66
CA GLN A 80 -4.87 -6.79 5.85
C GLN A 80 -3.59 -7.25 6.53
N GLU A 81 -3.33 -6.80 7.77
CA GLU A 81 -2.09 -7.10 8.51
C GLU A 81 -0.82 -6.80 7.69
N ALA A 82 -0.90 -5.81 6.79
CA ALA A 82 0.15 -5.52 5.81
C ALA A 82 1.40 -4.83 6.41
N VAL A 83 1.39 -4.57 7.72
CA VAL A 83 2.43 -3.82 8.43
C VAL A 83 3.18 -4.78 9.34
N GLU A 84 4.44 -5.06 9.01
CA GLU A 84 5.31 -5.88 9.85
C GLU A 84 6.19 -4.99 10.74
N LEU A 85 5.96 -5.01 12.06
CA LEU A 85 6.69 -4.18 13.04
C LEU A 85 8.17 -4.59 13.20
N SER A 86 8.57 -5.75 12.67
CA SER A 86 9.92 -6.33 12.76
C SER A 86 10.97 -5.61 11.91
N LEU A 87 10.57 -4.68 11.02
CA LEU A 87 11.47 -3.90 10.15
C LEU A 87 11.71 -2.46 10.62
N THR A 88 11.25 -2.12 11.81
CA THR A 88 11.53 -0.82 12.44
C THR A 88 12.93 -0.91 13.08
N ILE A 89 13.95 -0.38 12.39
CA ILE A 89 15.22 0.02 13.03
C ILE A 89 15.09 1.47 13.44
#